data_AF-A0A0L8LFK6-F1
#
_entry.id   AF-A0A0L8LFK6-F1
#
_cell.length_a   1.000
_cell.length_b   1.000
_cell.length_c   1.000
_cell.angle_alpha   90.00
_cell.angle_beta   90.00
_cell.angle_gamma   90.00
#
_symmetry.space_group_name_H-M   'P 1'
#
loop_
_entity.id
_entity.type
_entity.pdbx_description
1 polymer ?
#
loop_
_entity_poly.entity_id
_entity_poly.type
_entity_poly.pdbx_seq_one_letter_code
_entity_poly.pdbx_strand_id
1 'polypeptide(L)'
;MPADFKAILSDLTSMSRTFHDEAVNYRKLHTDVAPPVADGGDAGLDHALKEVAELIVGLHTGFADRLDDHGDNVAHARDSFQRHDIDVHGLFEDLTVGDG
;
A
#
# COMPACT_ATOMS: atom_id res chain seq x y z
N MET A 1 -9.32 -16.96 -20.80
CA MET A 1 -10.25 -16.68 -19.68
C MET A 1 -9.71 -17.19 -18.33
N PRO A 2 -9.53 -18.51 -18.06
CA PRO A 2 -9.11 -18.96 -16.72
C PRO A 2 -7.63 -18.71 -16.42
N ALA A 3 -6.77 -18.79 -17.44
CA ALA A 3 -5.34 -18.49 -17.33
C ALA A 3 -5.10 -16.99 -17.08
N ASP A 4 -5.81 -16.13 -17.80
CA ASP A 4 -5.72 -14.66 -17.67
C ASP A 4 -6.22 -14.21 -16.28
N PHE A 5 -7.30 -14.82 -15.80
CA PHE A 5 -7.83 -14.55 -14.46
C PHE A 5 -6.83 -14.89 -13.35
N LYS A 6 -6.20 -16.07 -13.43
CA LYS A 6 -5.14 -16.48 -12.48
C LYS A 6 -3.92 -15.56 -12.55
N ALA A 7 -3.53 -15.11 -13.74
CA ALA A 7 -2.45 -14.15 -13.90
C ALA A 7 -2.78 -12.83 -13.21
N ILE A 8 -3.96 -12.25 -13.46
CA ILE A 8 -4.40 -11.00 -12.81
C ILE A 8 -4.44 -11.15 -11.28
N LEU A 9 -4.98 -12.26 -10.74
CA LEU A 9 -4.97 -12.49 -9.30
C LEU A 9 -3.55 -12.59 -8.72
N SER A 10 -2.64 -13.23 -9.43
CA SER A 10 -1.23 -13.32 -9.04
C SER A 10 -0.55 -11.95 -9.05
N ASP A 11 -0.82 -11.12 -10.07
CA ASP A 11 -0.28 -9.78 -10.19
C ASP A 11 -0.79 -8.86 -9.08
N LEU A 12 -2.10 -8.89 -8.80
CA LEU A 12 -2.69 -8.13 -7.70
C LEU A 12 -2.14 -8.58 -6.33
N THR A 13 -1.95 -9.88 -6.13
CA THR A 13 -1.32 -10.41 -4.90
C THR A 13 0.11 -9.91 -4.75
N SER A 14 0.89 -9.97 -5.83
CA SER A 14 2.28 -9.52 -5.84
C SER A 14 2.37 -8.02 -5.61
N MET A 15 1.50 -7.24 -6.24
CA MET A 15 1.46 -5.79 -6.11
C MET A 15 1.08 -5.34 -4.69
N SER A 16 0.05 -5.95 -4.09
CA SER A 16 -0.32 -5.69 -2.68
C SER A 16 0.86 -5.99 -1.75
N ARG A 17 1.52 -7.15 -1.91
CA ARG A 17 2.71 -7.49 -1.13
C ARG A 17 3.83 -6.46 -1.30
N THR A 18 4.13 -6.07 -2.53
CA THR A 18 5.17 -5.07 -2.81
C THR A 18 4.89 -3.75 -2.12
N PHE A 19 3.63 -3.28 -2.10
CA PHE A 19 3.28 -2.06 -1.38
C PHE A 19 3.56 -2.15 0.12
N HIS A 20 3.19 -3.25 0.77
CA HIS A 20 3.47 -3.47 2.19
C HIS A 20 4.97 -3.62 2.48
N ASP A 21 5.69 -4.38 1.65
CA ASP A 21 7.14 -4.58 1.79
C ASP A 21 7.89 -3.24 1.65
N GLU A 22 7.51 -2.43 0.66
CA GLU A 22 8.09 -1.11 0.45
C GLU A 22 7.66 -0.10 1.49
N ALA A 23 6.45 -0.17 2.05
CA ALA A 23 6.07 0.63 3.21
C ALA A 23 7.01 0.33 4.41
N VAL A 24 7.26 -0.95 4.69
CA VAL A 24 8.19 -1.38 5.75
C VAL A 24 9.61 -0.96 5.45
N ASN A 25 10.09 -1.12 4.21
CA ASN A 25 11.43 -0.70 3.82
C ASN A 25 11.60 0.82 3.91
N TYR A 26 10.60 1.58 3.49
CA TYR A 26 10.61 3.03 3.57
C TYR A 26 10.70 3.50 5.03
N ARG A 27 9.90 2.92 5.95
CA ARG A 27 9.98 3.26 7.39
C ARG A 27 11.37 3.03 7.99
N LYS A 28 12.14 2.05 7.48
CA LYS A 28 13.51 1.80 7.98
C LYS A 28 14.47 2.94 7.67
N LEU A 29 14.17 3.78 6.67
CA LEU A 29 14.96 4.96 6.32
C LEU A 29 14.73 6.13 7.28
N HIS A 30 13.89 5.98 8.32
CA HIS A 30 13.60 7.04 9.29
C HIS A 30 14.88 7.66 9.88
N THR A 31 15.91 6.86 10.17
CA THR A 31 17.17 7.37 10.72
C THR A 31 17.93 8.28 9.75
N ASP A 32 17.74 8.10 8.45
CA ASP A 32 18.41 8.89 7.41
C ASP A 32 17.71 10.24 7.18
N VAL A 33 16.41 10.33 7.48
CA VAL A 33 15.59 11.54 7.31
C VAL A 33 15.32 12.29 8.61
N ALA A 34 15.68 11.72 9.75
CA ALA A 34 15.56 12.31 11.09
C ALA A 34 16.93 12.51 11.76
N PRO A 35 17.90 13.18 11.11
CA PRO A 35 19.17 13.47 11.76
C PRO A 35 18.97 14.43 12.95
N PRO A 36 19.88 14.42 13.94
CA PRO A 36 19.86 15.40 15.01
C PRO A 36 19.86 16.83 14.45
N VAL A 37 18.96 17.66 14.97
CA VAL A 37 18.90 19.09 14.61
C VAL A 37 20.15 19.79 15.17
N ALA A 38 20.85 20.53 14.31
CA ALA A 38 22.02 21.30 14.71
C ALA A 38 21.61 22.55 15.51
N ASP A 39 22.41 22.88 16.53
CA ASP A 39 22.32 24.15 17.26
C ASP A 39 23.01 25.25 16.44
N GLY A 40 22.24 26.24 16.01
CA GLY A 40 22.71 27.40 15.24
C GLY A 40 23.15 28.57 16.10
N GLY A 41 22.97 28.51 17.43
CA GLY A 41 23.28 29.58 18.37
C GLY A 41 22.25 30.71 18.42
N ASP A 42 21.13 30.57 17.70
CA ASP A 42 19.99 31.50 17.72
C ASP A 42 18.70 30.73 17.98
N ALA A 43 18.01 31.05 19.08
CA ALA A 43 16.83 30.30 19.51
C ALA A 43 15.67 30.33 18.51
N GLY A 44 15.55 31.40 17.71
CA GLY A 44 14.51 31.51 16.68
C GLY A 44 14.80 30.60 15.50
N LEU A 45 16.06 30.58 15.05
CA LEU A 45 16.56 29.68 14.02
C LEU A 45 16.45 28.21 14.45
N ASP A 46 16.86 27.88 15.68
CA ASP A 46 16.80 26.51 16.21
C ASP A 46 15.37 25.99 16.26
N HIS A 47 14.42 26.86 16.67
CA HIS A 47 13.00 26.52 16.66
C HIS A 47 12.51 26.25 15.23
N ALA A 48 12.83 27.12 14.27
CA ALA A 48 12.42 26.92 12.88
C ALA A 48 13.03 25.64 12.27
N LEU A 49 14.30 25.34 12.56
CA LEU A 49 14.96 24.11 12.11
C LEU A 49 14.28 22.87 12.69
N LYS A 50 13.89 22.92 13.97
CA LYS A 50 13.15 21.83 14.61
C LYS A 50 11.80 21.59 13.95
N GLU A 51 11.01 22.63 13.69
CA GLU A 51 9.70 22.49 13.03
C GLU A 51 9.82 21.89 11.63
N VAL A 52 10.83 22.30 10.85
CA VAL A 52 11.07 21.73 9.51
C VAL A 52 11.50 20.27 9.62
N ALA A 53 12.34 19.91 10.58
CA ALA A 53 12.74 18.53 10.81
C ALA A 53 11.54 17.65 11.21
N GLU A 54 10.67 18.13 12.10
CA GLU A 54 9.44 17.43 12.49
C GLU A 54 8.47 17.27 11.30
N LEU A 55 8.37 18.28 10.43
CA LEU A 55 7.58 18.18 9.19
C LEU A 55 8.13 17.11 8.25
N ILE A 56 9.45 17.03 8.06
CA ILE A 56 10.08 15.99 7.22
C ILE A 56 9.75 14.60 7.76
N VAL A 57 9.87 14.40 9.08
CA VAL A 57 9.53 13.13 9.74
C VAL A 57 8.05 12.79 9.58
N GLY A 58 7.17 13.77 9.72
CA GLY A 58 5.73 13.60 9.50
C GLY A 58 5.40 13.20 8.07
N LEU A 59 6.01 13.85 7.08
CA LEU A 59 5.85 13.52 5.66
C LEU A 59 6.37 12.12 5.34
N HIS A 60 7.52 11.75 5.90
CA HIS A 60 8.10 10.41 5.74
C HIS A 60 7.16 9.33 6.28
N THR A 61 6.65 9.52 7.50
CA THR A 61 5.72 8.58 8.14
C THR A 61 4.42 8.47 7.33
N GLY A 62 3.84 9.62 6.94
CA GLY A 62 2.60 9.63 6.18
C GLY A 62 2.72 9.04 4.77
N PHE A 63 3.90 9.10 4.15
CA PHE A 63 4.14 8.41 2.87
C PHE A 63 4.20 6.90 3.05
N ALA A 64 4.86 6.40 4.12
CA ALA A 64 4.83 4.98 4.45
C ALA A 64 3.41 4.48 4.72
N ASP A 65 2.62 5.23 5.47
CA ASP A 65 1.21 4.90 5.75
C ASP A 65 0.42 4.80 4.44
N ARG A 66 0.60 5.75 3.51
CA ARG A 66 -0.06 5.69 2.20
C ARG A 66 0.35 4.47 1.38
N LEU A 67 1.63 4.07 1.40
CA LEU A 67 2.05 2.85 0.70
C LEU A 67 1.29 1.63 1.26
N ASP A 68 1.14 1.55 2.58
CA ASP A 68 0.40 0.48 3.26
C ASP A 68 -1.08 0.49 2.87
N ASP A 69 -1.72 1.66 2.89
CA ASP A 69 -3.11 1.86 2.44
C ASP A 69 -3.32 1.41 0.98
N HIS A 70 -2.33 1.65 0.11
CA HIS A 70 -2.40 1.18 -1.28
C HIS A 70 -2.31 -0.35 -1.35
N GLY A 71 -1.48 -0.97 -0.52
CA GLY A 71 -1.43 -2.43 -0.37
C GLY A 71 -2.78 -3.02 0.01
N ASP A 72 -3.47 -2.42 0.98
CA ASP A 72 -4.81 -2.81 1.43
C ASP A 72 -5.86 -2.63 0.32
N ASN A 73 -5.82 -1.51 -0.39
CA ASN A 73 -6.74 -1.25 -1.51
C ASN A 73 -6.56 -2.27 -2.64
N VAL A 74 -5.32 -2.68 -2.94
CA VAL A 74 -5.03 -3.70 -3.95
C VAL A 74 -5.48 -5.08 -3.47
N ALA A 75 -5.28 -5.42 -2.20
CA ALA A 75 -5.79 -6.65 -1.62
C ALA A 75 -7.32 -6.70 -1.70
N HIS A 76 -7.99 -5.60 -1.39
CA HIS A 76 -9.44 -5.48 -1.52
C HIS A 76 -9.91 -5.66 -2.97
N ALA A 77 -9.21 -5.05 -3.93
CA ALA A 77 -9.49 -5.23 -5.35
C ALA A 77 -9.33 -6.69 -5.79
N ARG A 78 -8.27 -7.38 -5.32
CA ARG A 78 -8.06 -8.82 -5.54
C ARG A 78 -9.23 -9.64 -5.01
N ASP A 79 -9.66 -9.40 -3.78
CA ASP A 79 -10.78 -10.11 -3.14
C ASP A 79 -12.10 -9.87 -3.87
N SER A 80 -12.32 -8.66 -4.36
CA SER A 80 -13.48 -8.31 -5.18
C SER A 80 -13.45 -9.03 -6.53
N PHE A 81 -12.30 -9.03 -7.21
CA PHE A 81 -12.11 -9.72 -8.49
C PHE A 81 -12.30 -11.23 -8.36
N GLN A 82 -11.78 -11.82 -7.28
CA GLN A 82 -11.96 -13.24 -6.97
C GLN A 82 -13.44 -13.60 -6.77
N ARG A 83 -14.19 -12.79 -6.02
CA ARG A 83 -15.61 -13.03 -5.75
C ARG A 83 -16.49 -12.91 -6.98
N HIS A 84 -16.26 -11.91 -7.83
CA HIS A 84 -17.04 -11.74 -9.05
C HIS A 84 -16.89 -12.90 -10.03
N ASP A 85 -15.69 -13.49 -10.17
CA ASP A 85 -15.51 -14.67 -11.02
C ASP A 85 -16.21 -15.91 -10.46
N ILE A 86 -16.18 -16.11 -9.13
CA ILE A 86 -16.95 -17.17 -8.47
C ILE A 86 -18.45 -16.99 -8.75
N ASP A 87 -18.97 -15.77 -8.65
CA ASP A 87 -20.39 -15.48 -8.90
C ASP A 87 -20.77 -15.75 -10.37
N VAL A 88 -19.94 -15.33 -11.33
CA VAL A 88 -20.15 -15.62 -12.76
C VAL A 88 -20.07 -17.11 -13.06
N HIS A 89 -19.11 -17.84 -12.48
CA HIS A 89 -19.04 -19.30 -12.62
C HIS A 89 -20.26 -19.99 -12.02
N GLY A 90 -20.71 -19.58 -10.83
CA GLY A 90 -21.89 -20.13 -10.18
C GLY A 90 -23.17 -19.90 -10.99
N LEU A 91 -23.36 -18.70 -11.54
CA LEU A 91 -24.47 -18.41 -12.45
C LEU A 91 -24.41 -19.25 -13.72
N PHE A 92 -23.21 -19.43 -14.30
CA PHE A 92 -23.05 -20.25 -15.50
C PHE A 92 -23.37 -21.72 -15.22
N GLU A 93 -22.87 -22.29 -14.12
CA GLU A 93 -23.20 -23.65 -13.71
C GLU A 93 -24.71 -23.84 -13.52
N ASP A 94 -25.38 -22.92 -12.81
CA ASP A 94 -26.83 -22.97 -12.59
C ASP A 94 -27.63 -22.90 -13.91
N LEU A 95 -27.24 -22.00 -14.82
CA LEU A 95 -27.82 -21.91 -16.18
C LEU A 95 -27.61 -23.19 -16.99
N THR A 96 -26.44 -23.83 -16.90
CA THR A 96 -26.15 -25.06 -17.66
C THR A 96 -26.79 -26.33 -17.07
N VAL A 97 -27.06 -26.35 -15.76
CA VAL A 97 -27.72 -27.47 -15.08
C VAL A 97 -29.26 -27.35 -15.16
N GLY A 98 -29.79 -26.13 -15.25
CA GLY A 98 -31.23 -25.87 -15.40
C GLY A 98 -31.84 -26.17 -16.78
N ASP A 99 -31.02 -26.38 -17.81
CA ASP A 99 -31.42 -26.71 -19.19
C ASP A 99 -31.48 -28.25 -19.45
N GLY A 100 -31.64 -29.07 -18.41
CA GLY A 100 -31.71 -30.54 -18.46
C GLY A 100 -33.11 -31.12 -18.25
#